data_AF-A0A8J6JSH9-F1
#
_entry.id   AF-A0A8J6JSH9-F1
#
_cell.length_a   1.000
_cell.length_b   1.000
_cell.length_c   1.000
_cell.angle_alpha   90.00
_cell.angle_beta   90.00
_cell.angle_gamma   90.00
#
_symmetry.space_group_name_H-M   'P 1'
#
loop_
_entity.id
_entity.type
_entity.pdbx_description
1 polymer ?
#
loop_
_entity_poly.entity_id
_entity_poly.type
_entity_poly.pdbx_seq_one_letter_code
_entity_poly.pdbx_strand_id
1 'polypeptide(L)'
;MHTLQDALTFVAAHETPWPRDLRAHLESGFFEPPPDNALLGPVYPRGPVNAVVFQHGRQMGEVGDIGQIDQTFSVAKSYLSLLAGIAHHDGLIPDIDAPVRQLVDDEGFDGPQNGAITWRHLLTNTSEWEGVLFDKRDMIDRGRELASEGGARKGDRALQPPGTHWEYNDVRVNRLSLSLMRVFGKPLPDIF
;
A
#
# COMPACT_ATOMS: atom_id res chain seq x y z
N MET A 1 -22.63 -22.30 21.61
CA MET A 1 -22.90 -21.31 20.55
C MET A 1 -22.07 -20.10 20.91
N HIS A 2 -21.17 -19.64 20.05
CA HIS A 2 -20.32 -18.48 20.35
C HIS A 2 -21.10 -17.18 20.12
N THR A 3 -20.95 -16.23 21.04
CA THR A 3 -21.59 -14.90 20.97
C THR A 3 -20.68 -13.89 20.27
N LEU A 4 -21.22 -12.74 19.87
CA LEU A 4 -20.40 -11.60 19.41
C LEU A 4 -19.40 -11.17 20.49
N GLN A 5 -19.81 -11.21 21.76
CA GLN A 5 -18.93 -10.88 22.88
C GLN A 5 -17.75 -11.85 22.95
N ASP A 6 -17.96 -13.15 22.71
CA ASP A 6 -16.89 -14.13 22.66
C ASP A 6 -15.87 -13.80 21.56
N ALA A 7 -16.35 -13.35 20.39
CA ALA A 7 -15.49 -12.94 19.28
C ALA A 7 -14.68 -11.67 19.61
N LEU A 8 -15.30 -10.66 20.22
CA LEU A 8 -14.60 -9.44 20.64
C LEU A 8 -13.55 -9.74 21.73
N THR A 9 -13.90 -10.57 22.71
CA THR A 9 -12.94 -11.02 23.74
C THR A 9 -11.80 -11.83 23.12
N PHE A 10 -12.09 -12.68 22.14
CA PHE A 10 -11.05 -13.38 21.40
C PHE A 10 -10.10 -12.40 20.72
N VAL A 11 -10.61 -11.45 19.93
CA VAL A 11 -9.77 -10.46 19.24
C VAL A 11 -8.90 -9.67 20.22
N ALA A 12 -9.48 -9.17 21.30
CA ALA A 12 -8.74 -8.42 22.32
C ALA A 12 -7.59 -9.21 22.98
N ALA A 13 -7.70 -10.54 23.04
CA ALA A 13 -6.68 -11.42 23.59
C ALA A 13 -5.56 -11.79 22.58
N HIS A 14 -5.73 -11.49 21.29
CA HIS A 14 -4.79 -11.86 20.22
C HIS A 14 -4.02 -10.63 19.70
N GLU A 15 -3.27 -10.01 20.61
CA GLU A 15 -2.43 -8.87 20.27
C GLU A 15 -1.18 -9.28 19.47
N THR A 16 -0.74 -8.41 18.56
CA THR A 16 0.58 -8.56 17.91
C THR A 16 1.71 -8.44 18.94
N PRO A 17 2.78 -9.25 18.83
CA PRO A 17 3.96 -9.11 19.67
C PRO A 17 4.77 -7.84 19.37
N TRP A 18 4.39 -7.07 18.35
CA TRP A 18 5.09 -5.84 17.99
C TRP A 18 5.02 -4.79 19.11
N PRO A 19 6.14 -4.06 19.34
CA PRO A 19 6.19 -3.03 20.36
C PRO A 19 5.22 -1.88 20.03
N ARG A 20 4.90 -1.07 21.04
CA ARG A 20 4.09 0.15 20.86
C ARG A 20 4.84 1.21 20.05
N ASP A 21 6.14 1.33 20.26
CA ASP A 21 7.02 2.21 19.50
C ASP A 21 7.29 1.61 18.11
N LEU A 22 6.41 1.92 17.18
CA LEU A 22 6.54 1.49 15.79
C LEU A 22 7.72 2.15 15.08
N ARG A 23 8.10 3.38 15.45
CA ARG A 23 9.23 4.06 14.82
C ARG A 23 10.51 3.27 15.09
N ALA A 24 10.80 2.98 16.36
CA ALA A 24 11.98 2.20 16.73
C ALA A 24 11.96 0.79 16.09
N HIS A 25 10.78 0.18 15.98
CA HIS A 25 10.63 -1.14 15.36
C HIS A 25 10.94 -1.15 13.86
N LEU A 26 10.48 -0.15 13.12
CA LEU A 26 10.76 -0.04 11.69
C LEU A 26 12.22 0.38 11.45
N GLU A 27 12.74 1.32 12.24
CA GLU A 27 14.13 1.77 12.19
C GLU A 27 15.13 0.68 12.60
N SER A 28 14.71 -0.34 13.37
CA SER A 28 15.55 -1.52 13.65
C SER A 28 15.79 -2.42 12.43
N GLY A 29 15.10 -2.13 11.31
CA GLY A 29 15.23 -2.85 10.06
C GLY A 29 14.41 -4.14 10.00
N PHE A 30 13.24 -4.15 10.64
CA PHE A 30 12.35 -5.32 10.66
C PHE A 30 11.95 -5.78 9.24
N PHE A 31 11.64 -4.82 8.34
CA PHE A 31 11.26 -5.12 6.96
C PHE A 31 12.42 -5.11 5.97
N GLU A 32 13.29 -4.11 6.10
CA GLU A 32 14.45 -3.89 5.25
C GLU A 32 15.64 -3.47 6.12
N PRO A 33 16.89 -3.75 5.75
CA PRO A 33 18.05 -3.17 6.39
C PRO A 33 18.28 -1.70 5.96
N PRO A 34 19.11 -0.92 6.68
CA PRO A 34 19.60 0.37 6.19
C PRO A 34 20.35 0.24 4.85
N PRO A 35 20.21 1.21 3.92
CA PRO A 35 19.44 2.47 4.05
C PRO A 35 17.96 2.34 3.66
N ASP A 36 17.53 1.18 3.16
CA ASP A 36 16.18 0.99 2.60
C ASP A 36 15.07 1.01 3.66
N ASN A 37 15.41 0.92 4.94
CA ASN A 37 14.50 1.08 6.07
C ASN A 37 14.19 2.55 6.45
N ALA A 38 14.83 3.53 5.80
CA ALA A 38 14.61 4.94 6.12
C ALA A 38 13.13 5.31 5.99
N LEU A 39 12.56 5.87 7.07
CA LEU A 39 11.15 6.23 7.16
C LEU A 39 10.84 7.52 6.42
N LEU A 40 9.71 7.54 5.71
CA LEU A 40 9.19 8.72 5.03
C LEU A 40 7.89 9.16 5.71
N GLY A 41 7.85 10.41 6.16
CA GLY A 41 6.68 10.98 6.82
C GLY A 41 6.53 10.59 8.30
N PRO A 42 5.39 10.96 8.92
CA PRO A 42 5.15 10.71 10.33
C PRO A 42 4.87 9.22 10.59
N VAL A 43 5.41 8.73 11.70
CA VAL A 43 5.10 7.40 12.25
C VAL A 43 4.66 7.61 13.69
N TYR A 44 3.48 7.10 14.02
CA TYR A 44 2.88 7.20 15.34
C TYR A 44 3.00 5.86 16.08
N PRO A 45 3.08 5.86 17.42
CA PRO A 45 2.96 4.64 18.21
C PRO A 45 1.64 3.94 17.91
N ARG A 46 1.62 2.60 17.98
CA ARG A 46 0.38 1.83 17.89
C ARG A 46 -0.34 1.75 19.24
N GLY A 47 -1.66 1.68 19.17
CA GLY A 47 -2.56 1.42 20.30
C GLY A 47 -2.68 -0.06 20.63
N PRO A 48 -3.44 -0.40 21.71
CA PRO A 48 -3.91 -1.76 21.98
C PRO A 48 -4.75 -2.31 20.81
N VAL A 49 -5.12 -3.59 20.89
CA VAL A 49 -6.05 -4.16 19.91
C VAL A 49 -7.36 -3.39 19.91
N ASN A 50 -7.73 -2.89 18.74
CA ASN A 50 -8.98 -2.21 18.47
C ASN A 50 -9.78 -3.02 17.46
N ALA A 51 -11.09 -3.17 17.66
CA ALA A 51 -11.98 -3.77 16.67
C ALA A 51 -13.39 -3.19 16.76
N VAL A 52 -14.06 -3.11 15.62
CA VAL A 52 -15.46 -2.71 15.52
C VAL A 52 -16.15 -3.62 14.50
N VAL A 53 -17.37 -4.06 14.83
CA VAL A 53 -18.17 -4.93 13.96
C VAL A 53 -19.44 -4.20 13.57
N PHE A 54 -19.65 -4.06 12.26
CA PHE A 54 -20.88 -3.54 11.69
C PHE A 54 -21.68 -4.65 11.00
N GLN A 55 -23.01 -4.61 11.13
CA GLN A 55 -23.93 -5.44 10.38
C GLN A 55 -25.07 -4.58 9.85
N HIS A 56 -25.28 -4.60 8.52
CA HIS A 56 -26.29 -3.77 7.85
C HIS A 56 -26.23 -2.27 8.25
N GLY A 57 -25.01 -1.73 8.37
CA GLY A 57 -24.77 -0.34 8.74
C GLY A 57 -24.98 -0.03 10.23
N ARG A 58 -25.28 -1.02 11.08
CA ARG A 58 -25.39 -0.86 12.53
C ARG A 58 -24.16 -1.40 13.22
N GLN A 59 -23.61 -0.64 14.15
CA GLN A 59 -22.54 -1.13 15.01
C GLN A 59 -23.12 -2.17 15.97
N MET A 60 -22.55 -3.37 15.91
CA MET A 60 -22.98 -4.51 16.72
C MET A 60 -22.15 -4.64 17.99
N GLY A 61 -20.90 -4.19 17.96
CA GLY A 61 -19.99 -4.18 19.09
C GLY A 61 -18.60 -3.67 18.73
N GLU A 62 -17.82 -3.34 19.73
CA GLU A 62 -16.46 -2.83 19.62
C GLU A 62 -15.61 -3.30 20.80
N VAL A 63 -14.29 -3.22 20.66
CA VAL A 63 -13.33 -3.38 21.74
C VAL A 63 -12.12 -2.49 21.48
N GLY A 64 -11.54 -1.93 22.55
CA GLY A 64 -10.42 -0.98 22.45
C GLY A 64 -10.86 0.47 22.24
N ASP A 65 -9.89 1.34 21.93
CA ASP A 65 -10.11 2.73 21.55
C ASP A 65 -10.17 2.83 20.01
N ILE A 66 -11.37 2.65 19.46
CA ILE A 66 -11.59 2.72 18.00
C ILE A 66 -11.47 4.14 17.43
N GLY A 67 -11.30 5.16 18.27
CA GLY A 67 -11.04 6.54 17.86
C GLY A 67 -9.56 6.88 17.74
N GLN A 68 -8.67 5.97 18.15
CA GLN A 68 -7.23 6.20 18.08
C GLN A 68 -6.73 6.21 16.64
N ILE A 69 -5.75 7.07 16.35
CA ILE A 69 -5.05 7.09 15.06
C ILE A 69 -3.93 6.05 15.12
N ASP A 70 -4.06 4.97 14.36
CA ASP A 70 -3.10 3.87 14.26
C ASP A 70 -2.46 3.79 12.86
N GLN A 71 -1.23 3.29 12.80
CA GLN A 71 -0.61 2.92 11.53
C GLN A 71 -1.30 1.68 10.95
N THR A 72 -2.04 1.84 9.85
CA THR A 72 -2.80 0.74 9.22
C THR A 72 -2.05 0.03 8.08
N PHE A 73 -0.79 0.40 7.85
CA PHE A 73 0.09 -0.17 6.82
C PHE A 73 -0.61 -0.28 5.44
N SER A 74 -0.78 -1.49 4.92
CA SER A 74 -1.25 -1.72 3.56
C SER A 74 -2.74 -1.41 3.34
N VAL A 75 -3.51 -1.04 4.37
CA VAL A 75 -4.85 -0.45 4.18
C VAL A 75 -4.79 0.77 3.25
N ALA A 76 -3.69 1.52 3.26
CA ALA A 76 -3.47 2.64 2.34
C ALA A 76 -3.62 2.24 0.84
N LYS A 77 -3.28 1.00 0.47
CA LYS A 77 -3.45 0.50 -0.91
C LYS A 77 -4.91 0.47 -1.33
N SER A 78 -5.81 0.08 -0.42
CA SER A 78 -7.26 0.08 -0.67
C SER A 78 -7.80 1.51 -0.86
N TYR A 79 -7.28 2.50 -0.13
CA TYR A 79 -7.62 3.90 -0.36
C TYR A 79 -7.18 4.37 -1.76
N LEU A 80 -5.98 3.99 -2.21
CA LEU A 80 -5.53 4.29 -3.57
C LEU A 80 -6.44 3.64 -4.63
N SER A 81 -6.93 2.42 -4.40
CA SER A 81 -7.93 1.79 -5.28
C SER A 81 -9.26 2.56 -5.33
N LEU A 82 -9.74 3.07 -4.18
CA LEU A 82 -10.93 3.93 -4.14
C LEU A 82 -10.71 5.23 -4.92
N LEU A 83 -9.57 5.88 -4.74
CA LEU A 83 -9.19 7.11 -5.46
C LEU A 83 -9.10 6.89 -6.97
N ALA A 84 -8.55 5.76 -7.42
CA ALA A 84 -8.55 5.39 -8.82
C ALA A 84 -9.98 5.18 -9.36
N GLY A 85 -10.87 4.59 -8.56
CA GLY A 85 -12.29 4.46 -8.88
C GLY A 85 -13.00 5.81 -9.03
N ILE A 86 -12.72 6.76 -8.13
CA ILE A 86 -13.23 8.14 -8.21
C ILE A 86 -12.69 8.81 -9.48
N ALA A 87 -11.38 8.74 -9.74
CA ALA A 87 -10.78 9.32 -10.94
C ALA A 87 -11.37 8.73 -12.23
N HIS A 88 -11.68 7.43 -12.25
CA HIS A 88 -12.35 6.79 -13.39
C HIS A 88 -13.80 7.29 -13.54
N HIS A 89 -14.55 7.34 -12.44
CA HIS A 89 -15.92 7.85 -12.43
C HIS A 89 -16.02 9.30 -12.93
N ASP A 90 -15.08 10.15 -12.51
CA ASP A 90 -15.02 11.57 -12.87
C ASP A 90 -14.44 11.80 -14.29
N GLY A 91 -14.07 10.73 -15.01
CA GLY A 91 -13.53 10.79 -16.37
C GLY A 91 -12.07 11.26 -16.45
N LEU A 92 -11.39 11.41 -15.31
CA LEU A 92 -9.97 11.75 -15.25
C LEU A 92 -9.07 10.59 -15.71
N ILE A 93 -9.50 9.34 -15.44
CA ILE A 93 -8.91 8.11 -15.99
C ILE A 93 -10.00 7.40 -16.80
N PRO A 94 -10.22 7.78 -18.07
CA PRO A 94 -11.36 7.28 -18.85
C PRO A 94 -11.23 5.79 -19.19
N ASP A 95 -10.00 5.26 -19.27
CA ASP A 95 -9.71 3.86 -19.58
C ASP A 95 -8.57 3.36 -18.69
N ILE A 96 -8.84 2.32 -17.90
CA ILE A 96 -7.82 1.71 -17.03
C ILE A 96 -6.84 0.81 -17.79
N ASP A 97 -7.18 0.41 -19.02
CA ASP A 97 -6.30 -0.35 -19.91
C ASP A 97 -5.39 0.56 -20.75
N ALA A 98 -5.58 1.89 -20.68
CA ALA A 98 -4.68 2.85 -21.31
C ALA A 98 -3.34 2.97 -20.56
N PRO A 99 -2.22 3.17 -21.28
CA PRO A 99 -0.93 3.48 -20.67
C PRO A 99 -0.98 4.72 -19.78
N VAL A 100 -0.39 4.64 -18.58
CA VAL A 100 -0.40 5.73 -17.59
C VAL A 100 0.27 7.00 -18.12
N ARG A 101 1.30 6.82 -18.96
CA ARG A 101 2.03 7.92 -19.62
C ARG A 101 1.17 8.84 -20.49
N GLN A 102 -0.06 8.44 -20.84
CA GLN A 102 -0.97 9.31 -21.59
C GLN A 102 -1.51 10.47 -20.74
N LEU A 103 -1.52 10.31 -19.42
CA LEU A 103 -2.07 11.29 -18.46
C LEU A 103 -1.03 11.80 -17.47
N VAL A 104 0.09 11.09 -17.30
CA VAL A 104 1.16 11.45 -16.37
C VAL A 104 2.47 11.59 -17.14
N ASP A 105 2.93 12.83 -17.27
CA ASP A 105 4.17 13.22 -17.96
C ASP A 105 5.21 13.72 -16.93
N ASP A 106 5.89 12.78 -16.28
CA ASP A 106 6.93 13.04 -15.27
C ASP A 106 8.17 12.16 -15.45
N GLU A 107 8.42 11.70 -16.68
CA GLU A 107 9.53 10.80 -17.08
C GLU A 107 9.49 9.40 -16.44
N GLY A 108 8.65 9.19 -15.41
CA GLY A 108 8.54 7.92 -14.68
C GLY A 108 7.97 6.76 -15.51
N PHE A 109 7.40 7.06 -16.68
CA PHE A 109 6.88 6.07 -17.63
C PHE A 109 7.58 6.10 -18.99
N ASP A 110 8.81 6.59 -19.04
CA ASP A 110 9.62 6.55 -20.26
C ASP A 110 10.21 5.17 -20.57
N GLY A 111 10.59 4.99 -21.82
CA GLY A 111 11.18 3.76 -22.32
C GLY A 111 10.17 2.61 -22.56
N PRO A 112 10.65 1.47 -23.08
CA PRO A 112 9.78 0.37 -23.49
C PRO A 112 9.15 -0.38 -22.31
N GLN A 113 9.86 -0.55 -21.19
CA GLN A 113 9.36 -1.25 -20.01
C GLN A 113 8.25 -0.45 -19.33
N ASN A 114 8.57 0.74 -18.82
CA ASN A 114 7.60 1.53 -18.06
C ASN A 114 6.52 2.14 -18.98
N GLY A 115 6.85 2.47 -20.22
CA GLY A 115 5.91 3.08 -21.16
C GLY A 115 4.74 2.18 -21.59
N ALA A 116 4.85 0.87 -21.38
CA ALA A 116 3.77 -0.09 -21.63
C ALA A 116 2.85 -0.32 -20.41
N ILE A 117 3.13 0.32 -19.27
CA ILE A 117 2.37 0.13 -18.04
C ILE A 117 1.03 0.86 -18.13
N THR A 118 -0.05 0.12 -17.89
CA THR A 118 -1.42 0.63 -17.82
C THR A 118 -1.83 0.90 -16.37
N TRP A 119 -2.92 1.64 -16.18
CA TRP A 119 -3.49 1.84 -14.85
C TRP A 119 -3.88 0.52 -14.19
N ARG A 120 -4.45 -0.42 -14.97
CA ARG A 120 -4.77 -1.77 -14.51
C ARG A 120 -3.52 -2.44 -13.93
N HIS A 121 -2.38 -2.39 -14.62
CA HIS A 121 -1.17 -3.05 -14.13
C HIS A 121 -0.68 -2.50 -12.79
N LEU A 122 -0.79 -1.19 -12.55
CA LEU A 122 -0.49 -0.59 -11.24
C LEU A 122 -1.49 -1.05 -10.18
N LEU A 123 -2.79 -1.05 -10.50
CA LEU A 123 -3.86 -1.43 -9.58
C LEU A 123 -3.85 -2.92 -9.21
N THR A 124 -3.27 -3.78 -10.05
CA THR A 124 -3.23 -5.23 -9.85
C THR A 124 -1.87 -5.77 -9.43
N ASN A 125 -0.91 -4.92 -9.07
CA ASN A 125 0.45 -5.33 -8.69
C ASN A 125 1.17 -6.17 -9.77
N THR A 126 0.96 -5.82 -11.03
CA THR A 126 1.58 -6.50 -12.19
C THR A 126 2.33 -5.54 -13.11
N SER A 127 2.68 -4.35 -12.62
CA SER A 127 3.28 -3.30 -13.46
C SER A 127 4.69 -3.59 -13.92
N GLU A 128 5.47 -4.35 -13.15
CA GLU A 128 6.91 -4.52 -13.43
C GLU A 128 7.59 -3.15 -13.68
N TRP A 129 7.14 -2.11 -12.95
CA TRP A 129 7.71 -0.77 -13.01
C TRP A 129 9.12 -0.76 -12.44
N GLU A 130 10.04 -0.14 -13.19
CA GLU A 130 11.44 0.06 -12.80
C GLU A 130 11.72 1.52 -12.44
N GLY A 131 12.46 1.74 -11.35
CA GLY A 131 12.99 3.07 -11.08
C GLY A 131 13.22 3.35 -9.61
N VAL A 132 13.40 4.64 -9.33
CA VAL A 132 13.58 5.16 -7.97
C VAL A 132 12.46 6.16 -7.70
N LEU A 133 11.77 6.00 -6.58
CA LEU A 133 10.75 6.94 -6.15
C LEU A 133 10.86 7.19 -4.64
N PHE A 134 10.90 8.47 -4.26
CA PHE A 134 11.12 8.91 -2.87
C PHE A 134 12.34 8.22 -2.24
N ASP A 135 13.45 8.23 -2.97
CA ASP A 135 14.73 7.61 -2.61
C ASP A 135 14.70 6.08 -2.44
N LYS A 136 13.61 5.41 -2.82
CA LYS A 136 13.47 3.95 -2.79
C LYS A 136 13.53 3.37 -4.20
N ARG A 137 14.42 2.41 -4.42
CA ARG A 137 14.52 1.65 -5.67
C ARG A 137 13.45 0.57 -5.70
N ASP A 138 12.79 0.35 -6.84
CA ASP A 138 11.79 -0.74 -6.98
C ASP A 138 12.37 -2.13 -6.66
N MET A 139 13.69 -2.29 -6.84
CA MET A 139 14.45 -3.50 -6.56
C MET A 139 14.27 -4.03 -5.13
N ILE A 140 13.96 -3.16 -4.15
CA ILE A 140 13.76 -3.59 -2.75
C ILE A 140 12.51 -4.45 -2.58
N ASP A 141 11.57 -4.43 -3.54
CA ASP A 141 10.37 -5.26 -3.53
C ASP A 141 10.47 -6.50 -4.43
N ARG A 142 11.47 -6.58 -5.30
CA ARG A 142 11.62 -7.72 -6.23
C ARG A 142 12.00 -8.97 -5.46
N GLY A 143 11.31 -10.08 -5.69
CA GLY A 143 11.45 -11.34 -4.97
C GLY A 143 10.80 -11.35 -3.58
N ARG A 144 9.85 -10.45 -3.29
CA ARG A 144 9.22 -10.38 -1.96
C ARG A 144 8.31 -11.57 -1.70
N GLU A 145 8.58 -12.28 -0.61
CA GLU A 145 7.72 -13.35 -0.10
C GLU A 145 6.93 -12.87 1.12
N LEU A 146 5.60 -12.86 1.03
CA LEU A 146 4.74 -12.44 2.15
C LEU A 146 4.77 -13.41 3.34
N ALA A 147 5.13 -14.68 3.10
CA ALA A 147 5.23 -15.68 4.16
C ALA A 147 6.51 -15.55 5.00
N SER A 148 7.51 -14.80 4.54
CA SER A 148 8.76 -14.53 5.26
C SER A 148 9.09 -13.03 5.25
N GLU A 149 8.26 -12.24 5.96
CA GLU A 149 8.56 -10.82 6.15
C GLU A 149 9.97 -10.64 6.75
N GLY A 150 10.85 -9.96 6.03
CA GLY A 150 12.25 -9.69 6.42
C GLY A 150 13.25 -10.83 6.14
N GLY A 151 12.84 -11.97 5.56
CA GLY A 151 13.69 -13.16 5.39
C GLY A 151 14.02 -13.57 3.95
N ALA A 152 13.23 -13.16 2.96
CA ALA A 152 13.44 -13.56 1.56
C ALA A 152 14.61 -12.82 0.89
N ARG A 153 15.29 -13.49 -0.05
CA ARG A 153 16.30 -12.85 -0.91
C ARG A 153 15.59 -11.97 -1.93
N LYS A 154 15.53 -10.67 -1.64
CA LYS A 154 15.03 -9.65 -2.57
C LYS A 154 16.14 -9.17 -3.52
N GLY A 155 15.77 -8.52 -4.62
CA GLY A 155 16.70 -7.83 -5.50
C GLY A 155 16.70 -8.32 -6.95
N ASP A 156 17.90 -8.58 -7.49
CA ASP A 156 18.28 -8.65 -8.93
C ASP A 156 17.57 -9.72 -9.79
N ARG A 157 16.24 -9.71 -9.80
CA ARG A 157 15.42 -10.39 -10.80
C ARG A 157 15.28 -9.49 -12.03
N ALA A 158 15.44 -10.09 -13.21
CA ALA A 158 15.08 -9.45 -14.46
C ALA A 158 13.57 -9.16 -14.50
N LEU A 159 13.20 -7.97 -14.94
CA LEU A 159 11.80 -7.61 -15.10
C LEU A 159 11.14 -8.42 -16.21
N GLN A 160 9.87 -8.70 -16.03
CA GLN A 160 9.01 -9.29 -17.03
C GLN A 160 8.17 -8.21 -17.72
N PRO A 161 7.54 -8.50 -18.86
CA PRO A 161 6.61 -7.56 -19.47
C PRO A 161 5.49 -7.16 -18.49
N PRO A 162 5.07 -5.89 -18.46
CA PRO A 162 3.93 -5.47 -17.64
C PRO A 162 2.70 -6.35 -17.90
N GLY A 163 2.03 -6.77 -16.83
CA GLY A 163 0.87 -7.65 -16.86
C GLY A 163 1.18 -9.15 -16.78
N THR A 164 2.44 -9.59 -16.89
CA THR A 164 2.76 -11.03 -16.93
C THR A 164 3.28 -11.60 -15.62
N HIS A 165 3.60 -10.76 -14.64
CA HIS A 165 4.10 -11.19 -13.34
C HIS A 165 3.42 -10.42 -12.22
N TRP A 166 2.86 -11.15 -11.26
CA TRP A 166 2.29 -10.58 -10.05
C TRP A 166 3.32 -10.62 -8.93
N GLU A 167 3.49 -9.50 -8.24
CA GLU A 167 4.39 -9.41 -7.10
C GLU A 167 3.90 -8.34 -6.13
N TYR A 168 3.77 -8.71 -4.86
CA TYR A 168 3.41 -7.74 -3.83
C TYR A 168 4.56 -6.75 -3.61
N ASN A 169 4.26 -5.45 -3.72
CA ASN A 169 5.27 -4.40 -3.71
C ASN A 169 4.73 -3.11 -3.07
N ASP A 170 5.64 -2.26 -2.60
CA ASP A 170 5.35 -0.96 -1.99
C ASP A 170 5.82 0.20 -2.88
N VAL A 171 6.98 0.10 -3.54
CA VAL A 171 7.51 1.19 -4.38
C VAL A 171 6.64 1.43 -5.62
N ARG A 172 6.12 0.38 -6.27
CA ARG A 172 5.24 0.57 -7.44
C ARG A 172 3.85 1.05 -7.03
N VAL A 173 3.43 0.78 -5.79
CA VAL A 173 2.25 1.42 -5.18
C VAL A 173 2.50 2.91 -4.90
N ASN A 174 3.70 3.30 -4.46
CA ASN A 174 4.06 4.72 -4.37
C ASN A 174 4.04 5.37 -5.76
N ARG A 175 4.41 4.64 -6.81
CA ARG A 175 4.28 5.13 -8.19
C ARG A 175 2.81 5.36 -8.57
N LEU A 176 1.90 4.48 -8.17
CA LEU A 176 0.46 4.68 -8.32
C LEU A 176 -0.04 5.92 -7.56
N SER A 177 0.39 6.12 -6.31
CA SER A 177 -0.05 7.28 -5.52
C SER A 177 0.39 8.61 -6.14
N LEU A 178 1.64 8.71 -6.59
CA LEU A 178 2.11 9.90 -7.32
C LEU A 178 1.33 10.10 -8.63
N SER A 179 1.07 9.03 -9.38
CA SER A 179 0.30 9.09 -10.63
C SER A 179 -1.13 9.61 -10.40
N LEU A 180 -1.82 9.12 -9.36
CA LEU A 180 -3.15 9.59 -8.99
C LEU A 180 -3.12 11.07 -8.56
N MET A 181 -2.12 11.48 -7.76
CA MET A 181 -1.97 12.87 -7.34
C MET A 181 -1.78 13.81 -8.54
N ARG A 182 -1.01 13.38 -9.56
CA ARG A 182 -0.82 14.12 -10.81
C ARG A 182 -2.12 14.27 -11.59
N VAL A 183 -2.91 13.20 -11.71
CA VAL A 183 -4.19 13.21 -12.41
C VAL A 183 -5.22 14.10 -11.72
N PHE A 184 -5.32 14.03 -10.38
CA PHE A 184 -6.21 14.91 -9.64
C PHE A 184 -5.72 16.37 -9.58
N GLY A 185 -4.41 16.60 -9.71
CA GLY A 185 -3.80 17.93 -9.58
C GLY A 185 -3.90 18.51 -8.16
N LYS A 186 -4.13 17.66 -7.15
CA LYS A 186 -4.37 18.04 -5.75
C LYS A 186 -3.77 17.01 -4.79
N PRO A 187 -3.49 17.36 -3.53
CA PRO A 187 -3.15 16.38 -2.50
C PRO A 187 -4.23 15.30 -2.40
N LEU A 188 -3.82 14.02 -2.38
CA LEU A 188 -4.77 12.90 -2.26
C LEU A 188 -5.67 12.98 -1.01
N PRO A 189 -5.20 13.44 0.17
CA PRO A 189 -6.06 13.64 1.32
C PRO A 189 -7.19 14.68 1.13
N ASP A 190 -7.12 15.54 0.12
CA ASP A 190 -8.18 16.53 -0.15
C ASP A 190 -9.29 15.96 -1.07
N ILE A 191 -9.15 14.71 -1.53
CA ILE A 191 -10.12 14.04 -2.41
C ILE A 191 -11.12 13.19 -1.61
N PHE A 192 -10.74 12.71 -0.42
CA PHE A 192 -11.53 11.81 0.42
C PHE A 192 -11.70 12.33 1.86
#